data_AF-A0AAE1SP79-F1
#
_entry.id   AF-A0AAE1SP79-F1
#
_cell.length_a   1.000
_cell.length_b   1.000
_cell.length_c   1.000
_cell.angle_alpha   90.00
_cell.angle_beta   90.00
_cell.angle_gamma   90.00
#
_symmetry.space_group_name_H-M   'P 1'
#
loop_
_entity.id
_entity.type
_entity.pdbx_description
1 polymer ?
#
loop_
_entity_poly.entity_id
_entity_poly.type
_entity_poly.pdbx_seq_one_letter_code
_entity_poly.pdbx_strand_id
1 'polypeptide(L)'
;MKTVSGKPTKTRPISLSKAASVISNFISDEAAGAGHSHAIAKYLNRASSSFNELDEFHREIKRRRSETATLSAMKPPAPEKMLKSKS
;
A
#
# COMPACT_ATOMS: atom_id res chain seq x y z
N MET A 1 -40.03 -9.14 2.72
CA MET A 1 -38.71 -9.42 2.10
C MET A 1 -38.03 -10.50 2.93
N LYS A 2 -37.38 -11.51 2.31
CA LYS A 2 -36.63 -12.53 3.05
C LYS A 2 -35.18 -12.10 3.16
N THR A 3 -34.60 -12.18 4.35
CA THR A 3 -33.18 -11.88 4.59
C THR A 3 -32.33 -13.01 4.02
N VAL A 4 -31.45 -12.66 3.09
CA VAL A 4 -30.43 -13.58 2.59
C VAL A 4 -29.25 -13.51 3.57
N SER A 5 -28.96 -14.61 4.27
CA SER A 5 -27.77 -14.72 5.13
C SER A 5 -26.75 -15.63 4.47
N GLY A 6 -25.49 -15.17 4.37
CA GLY A 6 -24.37 -15.95 3.86
C GLY A 6 -23.17 -15.85 4.79
N LYS A 7 -22.42 -16.94 4.96
CA LYS A 7 -21.13 -16.96 5.67
C LYS A 7 -20.01 -17.14 4.64
N PRO A 8 -18.87 -16.42 4.77
CA PRO A 8 -17.75 -16.57 3.86
C PRO A 8 -17.16 -17.98 4.00
N THR A 9 -17.19 -18.77 2.91
CA THR A 9 -16.65 -20.13 2.87
C THR A 9 -15.14 -20.15 2.71
N LYS A 10 -14.53 -19.10 2.15
CA LYS A 10 -13.09 -18.98 1.96
C LYS A 10 -12.67 -17.53 1.85
N THR A 11 -11.70 -17.12 2.66
CA THR A 11 -11.06 -15.80 2.57
C THR A 11 -9.60 -15.97 2.19
N ARG A 12 -9.13 -15.18 1.23
CA ARG A 12 -7.72 -15.12 0.84
C ARG A 12 -7.25 -13.67 0.87
N PRO A 13 -6.07 -13.38 1.47
CA PRO A 13 -5.50 -12.04 1.37
C PRO A 13 -5.17 -11.74 -0.09
N ILE A 14 -5.46 -10.52 -0.51
CA ILE A 14 -5.10 -10.00 -1.84
C ILE A 14 -4.20 -8.78 -1.67
N SER A 15 -3.42 -8.46 -2.71
CA SER A 15 -2.63 -7.23 -2.70
C SER A 15 -3.54 -6.00 -2.76
N LEU A 16 -3.02 -4.87 -2.27
CA LEU A 16 -3.74 -3.60 -2.23
C LEU A 16 -4.18 -3.13 -3.62
N SER A 17 -3.26 -3.18 -4.58
CA SER A 17 -3.55 -2.88 -5.99
C SER A 17 -4.66 -3.77 -6.54
N LYS A 18 -4.68 -5.07 -6.21
CA LYS A 18 -5.74 -5.97 -6.66
C LYS A 18 -7.09 -5.62 -6.03
N ALA A 19 -7.11 -5.22 -4.75
CA ALA A 19 -8.31 -4.73 -4.09
C ALA A 19 -8.86 -3.47 -4.78
N ALA A 20 -8.00 -2.50 -5.08
CA ALA A 20 -8.37 -1.27 -5.80
C ALA A 20 -8.94 -1.58 -7.20
N SER A 21 -8.32 -2.49 -7.97
CA SER A 21 -8.83 -2.89 -9.29
C SER A 21 -10.20 -3.58 -9.20
N VAL A 22 -10.41 -4.47 -8.22
CA VAL A 22 -11.71 -5.15 -8.04
C VAL A 22 -12.81 -4.15 -7.72
N ILE A 23 -12.54 -3.19 -6.83
CA ILE A 23 -13.49 -2.12 -6.49
C ILE A 23 -13.76 -1.25 -7.72
N SER A 24 -12.74 -0.86 -8.48
CA SER A 24 -12.89 -0.04 -9.68
C SER A 24 -13.77 -0.72 -10.74
N ASN A 25 -13.52 -2.01 -11.03
CA ASN A 25 -14.31 -2.75 -12.01
C ASN A 25 -15.76 -2.88 -11.56
N PHE A 26 -15.99 -3.16 -10.27
CA PHE A 26 -17.34 -3.23 -9.71
C PHE A 26 -18.09 -1.89 -9.85
N ILE A 27 -17.41 -0.75 -9.66
CA ILE A 27 -18.01 0.57 -9.91
C ILE A 27 -18.42 0.74 -11.38
N SER A 28 -17.54 0.35 -12.31
CA SER A 28 -17.81 0.45 -13.76
C SER A 28 -19.00 -0.39 -14.18
N ASP A 29 -19.12 -1.62 -13.67
CA ASP A 29 -20.22 -2.52 -13.95
C ASP A 29 -21.54 -2.02 -13.33
N GLU A 30 -21.52 -1.53 -12.09
CA GLU A 30 -22.69 -0.92 -11.43
C GLU A 30 -23.15 0.37 -12.14
N ALA A 31 -22.22 1.18 -12.63
CA ALA A 31 -22.53 2.39 -13.40
C ALA A 31 -23.12 2.08 -14.78
N ALA A 32 -22.79 0.93 -15.37
CA ALA A 32 -23.26 0.51 -16.69
C ALA A 32 -24.60 -0.24 -16.68
N GLY A 33 -24.97 -0.88 -15.57
CA GLY A 33 -26.07 -1.85 -15.51
C GLY A 33 -27.47 -1.27 -15.27
N ALA A 34 -27.68 -0.52 -14.20
CA ALA A 34 -28.98 0.08 -13.88
C ALA A 34 -28.88 0.92 -12.60
N GLY A 35 -28.72 2.24 -12.72
CA GLY A 35 -29.14 3.25 -11.72
C GLY A 35 -29.09 2.90 -10.23
N HIS A 36 -28.05 2.22 -9.73
CA HIS A 36 -27.91 1.92 -8.31
C HIS A 36 -27.16 3.04 -7.57
N SER A 37 -27.55 3.20 -6.31
CA SER A 37 -27.40 4.41 -5.48
C SER A 37 -26.07 5.14 -5.69
N HIS A 38 -26.14 6.39 -6.16
CA HIS A 38 -25.01 7.32 -6.24
C HIS A 38 -24.15 7.36 -4.96
N ALA A 39 -24.73 7.03 -3.81
CA ALA A 39 -24.02 6.90 -2.53
C ALA A 39 -23.04 5.71 -2.50
N ILE A 40 -23.37 4.57 -3.12
CA ILE A 40 -22.51 3.39 -3.22
C ILE A 40 -21.33 3.71 -4.14
N ALA A 41 -21.58 4.29 -5.31
CA ALA A 41 -20.50 4.72 -6.21
C ALA A 41 -19.56 5.74 -5.53
N LYS A 42 -20.10 6.70 -4.76
CA LYS A 42 -19.29 7.64 -3.95
C LYS A 42 -18.47 6.95 -2.87
N TYR A 43 -19.07 6.00 -2.14
CA TYR A 43 -18.37 5.25 -1.10
C TYR A 43 -17.23 4.41 -1.68
N LEU A 44 -17.47 3.72 -2.80
CA LEU A 44 -16.47 2.90 -3.46
C LEU A 44 -15.34 3.73 -4.09
N ASN A 45 -15.65 4.89 -4.69
CA ASN A 45 -14.62 5.82 -5.17
C ASN A 45 -13.73 6.32 -4.02
N ARG A 46 -14.34 6.68 -2.88
CA ARG A 46 -13.61 7.10 -1.69
C ARG A 46 -12.72 5.99 -1.15
N ALA A 47 -13.23 4.76 -1.09
CA ALA A 47 -12.44 3.60 -0.68
C ALA A 47 -11.24 3.35 -1.62
N SER A 48 -11.46 3.44 -2.94
CA SER A 48 -10.40 3.31 -3.94
C SER A 48 -9.30 4.36 -3.75
N SER A 49 -9.67 5.64 -3.57
CA SER A 49 -8.71 6.72 -3.30
C SER A 49 -7.87 6.47 -2.05
N SER A 50 -8.52 6.07 -0.95
CA SER A 50 -7.81 5.78 0.31
C SER A 50 -6.84 4.60 0.18
N PHE A 51 -7.15 3.60 -0.64
CA PHE A 51 -6.22 2.51 -0.93
C PHE A 51 -5.02 2.95 -1.76
N ASN A 52 -5.20 3.87 -2.71
CA ASN A 52 -4.07 4.43 -3.47
C ASN A 52 -3.15 5.27 -2.58
N GLU A 53 -3.70 6.11 -1.70
CA GLU A 53 -2.92 6.88 -0.73
C GLU A 53 -2.11 5.97 0.20
N LEU A 54 -2.68 4.84 0.62
CA LEU A 54 -1.99 3.86 1.45
C LEU A 54 -0.85 3.15 0.68
N ASP A 55 -1.04 2.86 -0.61
CA ASP A 55 0.02 2.30 -1.45
C ASP A 55 1.19 3.26 -1.59
N GLU A 56 0.91 4.53 -1.89
CA GLU A 56 1.92 5.58 -1.97
C GLU A 56 2.67 5.76 -0.66
N PHE A 57 1.96 5.76 0.48
CA PHE A 57 2.57 5.81 1.80
C PHE A 57 3.50 4.64 2.06
N HIS A 58 3.11 3.42 1.70
CA HIS A 58 3.98 2.24 1.83
C HIS A 58 5.23 2.34 0.93
N ARG A 59 5.08 2.87 -0.30
CA ARG A 59 6.21 3.10 -1.21
C ARG A 59 7.18 4.13 -0.64
N GLU A 60 6.67 5.20 -0.05
CA GLU A 60 7.46 6.24 0.60
C GLU A 60 8.25 5.71 1.81
N ILE A 61 7.62 4.90 2.67
CA ILE A 61 8.32 4.23 3.78
C ILE A 61 9.48 3.38 3.26
N LYS A 62 9.23 2.59 2.20
CA LYS A 62 10.25 1.74 1.59
C LYS A 62 11.42 2.55 1.04
N ARG A 63 11.14 3.66 0.36
CA ARG A 63 12.14 4.59 -0.18
C ARG A 63 13.02 5.18 0.93
N ARG A 64 12.41 5.67 2.02
CA ARG A 64 13.16 6.22 3.16
C ARG A 64 14.05 5.17 3.83
N ARG A 65 13.56 3.93 3.99
CA ARG A 65 14.39 2.84 4.54
C ARG A 65 15.63 2.57 3.67
N SER A 66 15.49 2.57 2.35
CA SER A 66 16.66 2.43 1.47
C SER A 66 17.64 3.60 1.58
N GLU A 67 17.18 4.83 1.72
CA GLU A 67 18.04 6.01 1.89
C GLU A 67 18.81 6.01 3.21
N THR A 68 18.18 5.55 4.30
CA THR A 68 18.90 5.41 5.57
C THR A 68 19.95 4.30 5.54
N ALA A 69 19.73 3.24 4.75
CA ALA A 69 20.69 2.15 4.59
C ALA A 69 21.93 2.60 3.80
N THR A 70 21.77 3.43 2.78
CA THR A 70 22.89 3.97 1.99
C THR A 70 23.71 5.00 2.77
N LEU A 71 23.06 5.86 3.58
CA LEU A 71 23.76 6.82 4.43
C LEU A 71 24.54 6.14 5.57
N SER A 72 24.03 5.05 6.16
CA SER A 72 24.75 4.26 7.16
C SER A 72 25.97 3.52 6.59
N ALA A 73 25.96 3.22 5.28
CA ALA A 73 27.08 2.56 4.59
C ALA A 73 28.23 3.52 4.24
N MET A 74 28.03 4.85 4.34
CA MET A 74 29.07 5.85 4.14
C MET A 74 29.82 6.26 5.43
N LYS A 75 29.74 5.45 6.51
CA LYS A 75 30.49 5.72 7.74
C LYS A 75 32.01 5.62 7.45
N PRO A 76 32.80 6.69 7.68
CA PRO A 76 34.22 6.69 7.33
C PRO A 76 34.99 5.64 8.15
N PRO A 77 36.04 5.01 7.57
CA PRO A 77 36.86 4.05 8.30
C PRO A 77 37.49 4.72 9.53
N ALA A 78 37.50 3.99 10.65
CA ALA A 78 38.04 4.47 11.92
C ALA A 78 39.51 4.90 11.77
N PRO A 79 39.96 5.95 12.48
CA PRO A 79 41.34 6.40 12.37
C PRO A 79 42.30 5.30 12.83
N GLU A 80 43.15 4.84 11.91
CA GLU A 80 44.24 3.91 12.18
C GLU A 80 45.13 4.48 13.28
N LYS A 81 45.37 3.66 14.32
CA LYS A 81 46.29 4.01 15.39
C LYS A 81 47.69 4.08 14.80
N MET A 82 48.22 5.28 14.62
CA MET A 82 49.64 5.52 14.35
C MET A 82 50.45 4.96 15.53
N LEU A 83 51.01 3.76 15.34
CA LEU A 83 52.05 3.25 16.22
C LEU A 83 53.24 4.19 16.16
N LYS A 84 53.57 4.77 17.30
CA LYS A 84 54.82 5.51 17.53
C LYS A 84 56.00 4.57 17.31
N SER A 85 56.68 4.66 16.18
CA SER A 85 58.06 4.19 16.07
C SER A 85 58.99 5.32 16.53
N LYS A 86 59.36 5.27 17.81
CA LYS A 86 60.61 5.88 18.28
C LYS A 86 61.74 5.01 17.74
N SER A 87 62.65 5.59 16.99
CA SER A 87 64.05 5.19 16.97
C SER A 87 64.93 6.39 16.65
#